data_AF-A0A1G3AM11-F1
#
_entry.id   AF-A0A1G3AM11-F1
#
_cell.length_a   1.000
_cell.length_b   1.000
_cell.length_c   1.000
_cell.angle_alpha   90.00
_cell.angle_beta   90.00
_cell.angle_gamma   90.00
#
_symmetry.space_group_name_H-M   'P 1'
#
loop_
_entity.id
_entity.type
_entity.pdbx_description
1 polymer ?
#
loop_
_entity_poly.entity_id
_entity_poly.type
_entity_poly.pdbx_seq_one_letter_code
_entity_poly.pdbx_strand_id
1 'polypeptide(L)'
;MNLMSLITDNITEILIKIVKFTQTRQKILIQNIINFKNPGFVPKELEVNEFSDVLNNAIDEHVRNRRLVLHDTENIKFGASGSIEVKPIVDEHGTKLLEENRDEYIMRQIRKLWENSLNQKLAAELLRQKQGTIPIDR
;
A
#
# COMPACT_ATOMS: atom_id res chain seq x y z
N MET A 1 -13.60 18.47 22.66
CA MET A 1 -13.07 17.45 21.73
C MET A 1 -11.55 17.47 21.81
N ASN A 2 -10.89 16.34 22.08
CA ASN A 2 -9.44 16.29 22.39
C ASN A 2 -8.62 16.23 21.08
N LEU A 3 -7.79 17.24 20.83
CA LEU A 3 -6.94 17.36 19.63
C LEU A 3 -5.96 16.18 19.47
N MET A 4 -5.48 15.62 20.58
CA MET A 4 -4.59 14.44 20.56
C MET A 4 -5.30 13.17 20.12
N SER A 5 -6.61 13.05 20.39
CA SER A 5 -7.44 11.94 19.89
C SER A 5 -7.55 12.01 18.36
N LEU A 6 -7.93 13.17 17.80
CA LEU A 6 -8.09 13.35 16.35
C LEU A 6 -6.79 13.10 15.57
N ILE A 7 -5.65 13.54 16.09
CA ILE A 7 -4.34 13.29 15.45
C ILE A 7 -3.97 11.80 15.51
N THR A 8 -4.30 11.12 16.61
CA THR A 8 -4.07 9.68 16.77
C THR A 8 -4.94 8.85 15.82
N ASP A 9 -6.18 9.28 15.59
CA ASP A 9 -7.12 8.63 14.68
C ASP A 9 -6.68 8.77 13.22
N ASN A 10 -6.23 9.96 12.79
CA ASN A 10 -5.76 10.20 11.43
C ASN A 10 -4.48 9.42 11.06
N ILE A 11 -3.51 9.34 11.99
CA ILE A 11 -2.29 8.53 11.77
C ILE A 11 -2.64 7.05 11.71
N THR A 12 -3.54 6.59 12.59
CA THR A 12 -4.03 5.21 12.60
C THR A 12 -4.69 4.86 11.26
N GLU A 13 -5.51 5.76 10.72
CA GLU A 13 -6.14 5.56 9.42
C GLU A 13 -5.10 5.38 8.29
N ILE A 14 -4.11 6.26 8.20
CA ILE A 14 -3.05 6.17 7.17
C ILE A 14 -2.27 4.85 7.28
N LEU A 15 -1.87 4.46 8.48
CA LEU A 15 -1.15 3.19 8.69
C LEU A 15 -2.00 1.98 8.30
N ILE A 16 -3.30 1.99 8.61
CA ILE A 16 -4.23 0.95 8.17
C ILE A 16 -4.29 0.88 6.63
N LYS A 17 -4.33 2.03 5.93
CA LYS A 17 -4.33 2.04 4.46
C LYS A 17 -3.03 1.46 3.89
N ILE A 18 -1.88 1.81 4.44
CA ILE A 18 -0.58 1.27 4.01
C ILE A 18 -0.53 -0.25 4.20
N VAL A 19 -1.00 -0.76 5.35
CA VAL A 19 -1.06 -2.21 5.61
C VAL A 19 -1.98 -2.90 4.61
N LYS A 20 -3.18 -2.37 4.34
CA LYS A 20 -4.11 -2.97 3.37
C LYS A 20 -3.56 -2.94 1.94
N PHE A 21 -2.95 -1.84 1.51
CA PHE A 21 -2.32 -1.71 0.20
C PHE A 21 -1.19 -2.75 0.03
N THR A 22 -0.27 -2.82 1.01
CA THR A 22 0.87 -3.74 0.96
C THR A 22 0.45 -5.21 1.03
N GLN A 23 -0.60 -5.55 1.79
CA GLN A 23 -1.18 -6.91 1.78
C GLN A 23 -1.73 -7.30 0.41
N THR A 24 -2.43 -6.40 -0.27
CA THR A 24 -2.95 -6.67 -1.62
C THR A 24 -1.82 -6.80 -2.63
N ARG A 25 -0.83 -5.89 -2.57
CA ARG A 25 0.37 -5.95 -3.42
C ARG A 25 1.16 -7.25 -3.22
N GLN A 26 1.32 -7.70 -1.97
CA GLN A 26 2.00 -8.95 -1.66
C GLN A 26 1.38 -10.14 -2.40
N LYS A 27 0.04 -10.24 -2.41
CA LYS A 27 -0.67 -11.30 -3.13
C LYS A 27 -0.36 -11.28 -4.63
N ILE A 28 -0.35 -10.09 -5.24
CA ILE A 28 -0.05 -9.92 -6.67
C ILE A 28 1.38 -10.34 -6.97
N LEU A 29 2.36 -9.88 -6.18
CA LEU A 29 3.77 -10.24 -6.38
C LEU A 29 4.02 -11.75 -6.23
N ILE A 30 3.34 -12.41 -5.29
CA ILE A 30 3.38 -13.87 -5.16
C ILE A 30 2.79 -14.55 -6.41
N GLN A 31 1.65 -14.07 -6.92
CA GLN A 31 1.06 -14.61 -8.16
C GLN A 31 1.97 -14.41 -9.37
N ASN A 32 2.66 -13.26 -9.45
CA ASN A 32 3.66 -13.00 -10.49
C ASN A 32 4.83 -13.99 -10.46
N ILE A 33 5.27 -14.40 -9.27
CA ILE A 33 6.37 -15.37 -9.09
C ILE A 33 5.91 -16.80 -9.39
N ILE A 34 4.69 -17.17 -9.00
CA ILE A 34 4.19 -18.54 -9.17
C ILE A 34 3.83 -18.80 -10.64
N ASN A 35 3.18 -17.85 -11.30
CA ASN A 35 2.56 -18.06 -12.61
C ASN A 35 3.43 -17.67 -13.80
N PHE A 36 4.67 -17.22 -13.60
CA PHE A 36 5.52 -16.69 -14.68
C PHE A 36 5.81 -17.68 -15.82
N LYS A 37 5.68 -18.99 -15.56
CA LYS A 37 5.85 -20.04 -16.58
C LYS A 37 4.54 -20.39 -17.31
N ASN A 38 3.40 -19.89 -16.84
CA ASN A 38 2.10 -20.18 -17.43
C ASN A 38 1.99 -19.46 -18.79
N PRO A 39 1.68 -20.19 -19.88
CA PRO A 39 1.50 -19.56 -21.18
C PRO A 39 0.43 -18.46 -21.13
N GLY A 40 0.71 -17.31 -21.74
CA GLY A 40 -0.20 -16.16 -21.77
C GLY A 40 -0.34 -15.41 -20.43
N PHE A 41 0.49 -15.72 -19.43
CA PHE A 41 0.50 -14.97 -18.18
C PHE A 41 0.96 -13.53 -18.38
N VAL A 42 0.17 -12.58 -17.87
CA VAL A 42 0.49 -11.16 -17.87
C VAL A 42 0.76 -10.72 -16.43
N PRO A 43 1.99 -10.28 -16.08
CA PRO A 43 2.31 -9.82 -14.75
C PRO A 43 1.55 -8.54 -14.41
N LYS A 44 1.15 -8.42 -13.15
CA LYS A 44 0.38 -7.27 -12.66
C LYS A 44 1.15 -6.50 -11.58
N GLU A 45 0.75 -5.27 -11.35
CA GLU A 45 1.30 -4.42 -10.30
C GLU A 45 0.20 -3.51 -9.72
N LEU A 46 0.45 -2.92 -8.55
CA LEU A 46 -0.34 -1.80 -8.05
C LEU A 46 0.40 -0.49 -8.31
N GLU A 47 -0.35 0.57 -8.58
CA GLU A 47 0.20 1.92 -8.78
C GLU A 47 0.73 2.50 -7.46
N VAL A 48 2.01 2.20 -7.16
CA VAL A 48 2.68 2.63 -5.91
C VAL A 48 2.85 4.14 -5.85
N ASN A 49 3.14 4.78 -6.99
CA ASN A 49 3.32 6.23 -7.06
C ASN A 49 1.98 6.94 -6.84
N GLU A 50 0.93 6.49 -7.53
CA GLU A 50 -0.45 7.00 -7.32
C GLU A 50 -0.86 6.88 -5.85
N PHE A 51 -0.61 5.74 -5.21
CA PHE A 51 -0.89 5.57 -3.78
C PHE A 51 -0.07 6.51 -2.89
N SER A 52 1.23 6.63 -3.16
CA SER A 52 2.12 7.52 -2.40
C SER A 52 1.69 8.98 -2.52
N ASP A 53 1.31 9.42 -3.71
CA ASP A 53 0.86 10.79 -3.97
C ASP A 53 -0.43 11.10 -3.22
N VAL A 54 -1.40 10.18 -3.22
CA VAL A 54 -2.63 10.33 -2.44
C VAL A 54 -2.34 10.47 -0.95
N LEU A 55 -1.45 9.64 -0.39
CA LEU A 55 -1.12 9.71 1.04
C LEU A 55 -0.37 11.00 1.37
N ASN A 56 0.61 11.40 0.55
CA ASN A 56 1.38 12.62 0.76
C ASN A 56 0.48 13.86 0.72
N ASN A 57 -0.43 13.94 -0.27
CA ASN A 57 -1.40 15.02 -0.37
C ASN A 57 -2.33 15.07 0.86
N ALA A 58 -2.79 13.91 1.34
CA ALA A 58 -3.62 13.83 2.54
C ALA A 58 -2.86 14.26 3.81
N ILE A 59 -1.58 13.90 3.93
CA ILE A 59 -0.71 14.30 5.04
C ILE A 59 -0.46 15.81 5.01
N ASP A 60 -0.11 16.36 3.84
CA ASP A 60 0.11 17.80 3.66
C ASP A 60 -1.14 18.60 4.01
N GLU A 61 -2.31 18.10 3.60
CA GLU A 61 -3.60 18.68 3.95
C GLU A 61 -3.87 18.62 5.45
N HIS A 62 -3.53 17.50 6.10
CA HIS A 62 -3.66 17.37 7.55
C HIS A 62 -2.72 18.32 8.31
N VAL A 63 -1.48 18.49 7.83
CA VAL A 63 -0.51 19.42 8.44
C VAL A 63 -1.01 20.86 8.35
N ARG A 64 -1.55 21.26 7.19
CA ARG A 64 -2.03 22.64 6.96
C ARG A 64 -3.38 22.93 7.60
N ASN A 65 -4.34 22.02 7.44
CA ASN A 65 -5.76 22.28 7.70
C ASN A 65 -6.37 21.36 8.76
N ARG A 66 -5.57 20.50 9.41
CA ARG A 66 -5.99 19.57 10.48
C ARG A 66 -7.10 18.59 10.07
N ARG A 67 -7.27 18.36 8.78
CA ARG A 67 -8.21 17.39 8.20
C ARG A 67 -7.47 16.38 7.35
N LEU A 68 -7.85 15.11 7.47
CA LEU A 68 -7.33 14.06 6.59
C LEU A 68 -8.32 13.88 5.44
N VAL A 69 -7.87 14.11 4.21
CA VAL A 69 -8.71 14.00 3.02
C VAL A 69 -8.02 13.05 2.04
N LEU A 70 -8.56 11.84 1.94
CA LEU A 70 -8.19 10.88 0.90
C LEU A 70 -9.14 11.08 -0.27
N HIS A 71 -8.60 11.11 -1.48
CA HIS A 71 -9.40 11.20 -2.70
C HIS A 71 -9.24 9.95 -3.53
N ASP A 72 -10.31 9.57 -4.20
CA ASP A 72 -10.27 8.49 -5.18
C ASP A 72 -9.40 8.87 -6.37
N THR A 73 -8.84 7.85 -7.00
CA THR A 73 -8.08 7.95 -8.23
C THR A 73 -8.59 6.90 -9.23
N GLU A 74 -7.91 6.69 -10.35
CA GLU A 74 -8.33 5.69 -11.33
C GLU A 74 -8.22 4.27 -10.74
N ASN A 75 -7.11 3.98 -10.06
CA ASN A 75 -6.81 2.63 -9.60
C ASN A 75 -7.03 2.42 -8.09
N ILE A 76 -7.35 3.49 -7.34
CA ILE A 76 -7.49 3.43 -5.88
C ILE A 76 -8.79 4.09 -5.48
N LYS A 77 -9.64 3.35 -4.77
CA LYS A 77 -10.91 3.82 -4.23
C LYS A 77 -10.92 3.70 -2.71
N PHE A 78 -11.36 4.75 -2.03
CA PHE A 78 -11.50 4.80 -0.57
C PHE A 78 -12.98 4.76 -0.22
N GLY A 79 -13.42 3.62 0.30
CA GLY A 79 -14.81 3.44 0.73
C GLY A 79 -15.03 3.80 2.20
N ALA A 80 -16.30 3.66 2.62
CA ALA A 80 -16.71 3.87 4.01
C ALA A 80 -15.94 2.95 4.98
N SER A 81 -15.89 3.36 6.26
CA SER A 81 -15.28 2.61 7.36
C SER A 81 -13.82 2.21 7.14
N GLY A 82 -13.06 3.06 6.43
CA GLY A 82 -11.64 2.81 6.19
C GLY A 82 -11.36 1.68 5.20
N SER A 83 -12.32 1.29 4.36
CA SER A 83 -12.09 0.35 3.24
C SER A 83 -11.24 0.99 2.13
N ILE A 84 -10.46 0.15 1.43
CA ILE A 84 -9.66 0.56 0.28
C ILE A 84 -9.76 -0.55 -0.76
N GLU A 85 -10.08 -0.16 -1.98
CA GLU A 85 -10.08 -1.03 -3.14
C GLU A 85 -8.97 -0.57 -4.07
N VAL A 86 -8.13 -1.52 -4.48
CA VAL A 86 -6.99 -1.27 -5.36
C VAL A 86 -7.12 -2.14 -6.60
N LYS A 87 -7.15 -1.49 -7.75
CA LYS A 87 -7.24 -2.15 -9.06
C LYS A 87 -5.82 -2.42 -9.56
N PRO A 88 -5.45 -3.69 -9.79
CA PRO A 88 -4.17 -3.99 -10.40
C PRO A 88 -4.10 -3.54 -11.85
N ILE A 89 -2.94 -3.04 -12.25
CA ILE A 89 -2.58 -2.68 -13.61
C ILE A 89 -1.63 -3.72 -14.21
N VAL A 90 -1.40 -3.65 -15.52
CA VAL A 90 -0.37 -4.45 -16.20
C VAL A 90 1.01 -3.90 -15.84
N ASP A 91 1.94 -4.77 -15.43
CA ASP A 91 3.35 -4.40 -15.27
C ASP A 91 4.00 -4.46 -16.66
N GLU A 92 3.90 -3.40 -17.46
CA GLU A 92 4.45 -3.36 -18.82
C GLU A 92 5.96 -3.69 -18.84
N HIS A 93 6.70 -3.14 -17.88
CA HIS A 93 8.12 -3.45 -17.71
C HIS A 93 8.32 -4.92 -17.29
N GLY A 94 7.46 -5.45 -16.43
CA GLY A 94 7.48 -6.86 -16.04
C GLY A 94 7.18 -7.78 -17.22
N THR A 95 6.25 -7.40 -18.09
CA THR A 95 5.85 -8.14 -19.29
C THR A 95 7.02 -8.25 -20.24
N LYS A 96 7.64 -7.11 -20.58
CA LYS A 96 8.85 -7.06 -21.41
C LYS A 96 9.98 -7.92 -20.83
N LEU A 97 10.25 -7.76 -19.53
CA LEU A 97 11.34 -8.50 -18.88
C LEU A 97 11.07 -10.01 -18.83
N LEU A 98 9.81 -10.44 -18.69
CA LEU A 98 9.43 -11.85 -18.69
C LEU A 98 9.71 -12.52 -20.06
N GLU A 99 9.55 -11.78 -21.15
CA GLU A 99 9.84 -12.23 -22.52
C GLU A 99 11.34 -12.28 -22.78
N GLU A 100 12.08 -11.26 -22.33
CA GLU A 100 13.52 -11.10 -22.61
C GLU A 100 14.40 -11.94 -21.68
N ASN A 101 14.13 -11.95 -20.37
CA ASN A 101 14.96 -12.58 -19.35
C ASN A 101 14.16 -12.98 -18.10
N ARG A 102 13.78 -14.26 -18.05
CA ARG A 102 12.95 -14.81 -16.96
C ARG A 102 13.64 -14.78 -15.59
N ASP A 103 14.95 -14.98 -15.54
CA ASP A 103 15.69 -14.98 -14.27
C ASP A 103 15.71 -13.57 -13.68
N GLU A 104 15.96 -12.56 -14.53
CA GLU A 104 15.92 -11.16 -14.13
C GLU A 104 14.52 -10.71 -13.74
N TYR A 105 13.49 -11.16 -14.47
CA TYR A 105 12.10 -10.96 -14.08
C TYR A 105 11.83 -11.49 -12.67
N ILE A 106 12.21 -12.74 -12.37
CA ILE A 106 11.99 -13.34 -11.05
C ILE A 106 12.76 -12.59 -9.96
N MET A 107 14.03 -12.24 -10.21
CA MET A 107 14.81 -11.44 -9.26
C MET A 107 14.16 -10.08 -8.98
N ARG A 108 13.58 -9.43 -10.00
CA ARG A 108 12.84 -8.17 -9.83
C ARG A 108 11.57 -8.37 -9.00
N GLN A 109 10.79 -9.43 -9.23
CA GLN A 109 9.59 -9.71 -8.42
C GLN A 109 9.95 -9.99 -6.95
N ILE A 110 11.04 -10.74 -6.69
CA ILE A 110 11.54 -11.01 -5.33
C ILE A 110 11.96 -9.71 -4.63
N ARG A 111 12.66 -8.81 -5.34
CA ARG A 111 13.05 -7.50 -4.79
C ARG A 111 11.83 -6.66 -4.40
N LYS A 112 10.86 -6.54 -5.30
CA LYS A 112 9.59 -5.85 -5.03
C LYS A 112 8.86 -6.45 -3.82
N LEU A 113 8.86 -7.77 -3.69
CA LEU A 113 8.21 -8.47 -2.58
C LEU A 113 8.91 -8.16 -1.24
N TRP A 114 10.24 -8.10 -1.24
CA TRP A 114 11.02 -7.73 -0.07
C TRP A 114 10.77 -6.27 0.36
N GLU A 115 10.83 -5.32 -0.57
CA GLU A 115 10.51 -3.91 -0.33
C GLU A 115 9.09 -3.75 0.24
N ASN A 116 8.11 -4.42 -0.37
CA ASN A 116 6.72 -4.40 0.09
C ASN A 116 6.57 -4.97 1.51
N SER A 117 7.29 -6.05 1.83
CA SER A 117 7.25 -6.69 3.15
C SER A 117 7.87 -5.81 4.23
N LEU A 118 8.95 -5.10 3.91
CA LEU A 118 9.56 -4.12 4.80
C LEU A 118 8.59 -2.97 5.12
N ASN A 119 7.96 -2.40 4.09
CA ASN A 119 6.97 -1.32 4.24
C ASN A 119 5.76 -1.78 5.07
N GLN A 120 5.26 -2.98 4.82
CA GLN A 120 4.16 -3.56 5.59
C GLN A 120 4.53 -3.74 7.06
N LYS A 121 5.72 -4.30 7.34
CA LYS A 121 6.21 -4.50 8.70
C LYS A 121 6.33 -3.17 9.43
N LEU A 122 6.97 -2.17 8.81
CA LEU A 122 7.12 -0.85 9.40
C LEU A 122 5.77 -0.22 9.75
N ALA A 123 4.81 -0.25 8.82
CA ALA A 123 3.47 0.29 9.05
C ALA A 123 2.73 -0.43 10.18
N ALA A 124 2.84 -1.77 10.25
CA ALA A 124 2.25 -2.56 11.32
C ALA A 124 2.88 -2.26 12.70
N GLU A 125 4.20 -2.06 12.77
CA GLU A 125 4.86 -1.72 14.04
C GLU A 125 4.47 -0.33 14.54
N LEU A 126 4.43 0.66 13.63
CA LEU A 126 3.96 2.01 13.96
C LEU A 126 2.50 1.98 14.42
N LEU A 127 1.65 1.17 13.78
CA LEU A 127 0.25 1.03 14.16
C LEU A 127 0.11 0.41 15.55
N ARG A 128 0.86 -0.67 15.84
CA ARG A 128 0.87 -1.30 17.17
C ARG A 128 1.34 -0.33 18.25
N GLN A 129 2.40 0.43 17.99
CA GLN A 129 2.89 1.42 18.94
C GLN A 129 1.82 2.47 19.24
N LYS A 130 1.11 2.96 18.22
CA LYS A 130 0.04 3.95 18.40
C LYS A 130 -1.14 3.40 19.20
N GLN A 131 -1.58 2.17 18.90
CA GLN A 131 -2.67 1.52 19.63
C GLN A 131 -2.29 1.19 21.09
N GLY A 132 -1.03 0.87 21.37
CA GLY A 132 -0.53 0.60 22.72
C GLY A 132 -0.27 1.84 23.58
N THR A 133 -0.32 3.06 23.02
CA THR A 133 -0.07 4.32 23.73
C THR A 133 -1.37 5.02 24.18
N ILE A 134 -2.54 4.41 23.98
CA ILE A 134 -3.81 4.97 24.48
C ILE A 134 -3.76 4.95 26.02
N PRO A 135 -3.77 6.09 26.72
CA PRO A 135 -3.81 6.11 28.17
C PRO A 135 -5.13 5.49 28.62
N ILE A 136 -5.05 4.50 29.50
CA ILE A 136 -6.22 4.02 30.22
C ILE A 136 -6.50 5.10 31.26
N ASP A 137 -7.43 6.01 30.97
CA ASP A 137 -8.01 6.86 32.02
C ASP A 137 -8.62 5.92 33.07
N ARG A 138 -8.03 5.93 34.27
CA ARG A 138 -8.59 5.39 35.51
C ARG A 138 -8.82 6.53 36.48
#